data_AF-A0A2E9YGS9-F1
#
_entry.id   AF-A0A2E9YGS9-F1
#
_cell.length_a   1.000
_cell.length_b   1.000
_cell.length_c   1.000
_cell.angle_alpha   90.00
_cell.angle_beta   90.00
_cell.angle_gamma   90.00
#
_symmetry.space_group_name_H-M   'P 1'
#
loop_
_entity.id
_entity.type
_entity.pdbx_description
1 polymer ?
#
loop_
_entity_poly.entity_id
_entity_poly.type
_entity_poly.pdbx_seq_one_letter_code
_entity_poly.pdbx_strand_id
1 'polypeptide(L)'
;MLSIAAPISYGNLDGNDWIYHVLGWTTVGLSIWYASTVWRIDLGEQPDPTGRVPSAARSFFASMLYLAMMFVVLVAASFGIEGAVVGALLALVAIARSESRATS
;
A
#
# COMPACT_ATOMS: atom_id res chain seq x y z
N MET A 1 13.04 0.34 28.02
CA MET A 1 12.40 -0.94 28.42
C MET A 1 11.58 -1.59 27.30
N LEU A 2 11.04 -0.85 26.32
CA LEU A 2 10.30 -1.44 25.18
C LEU A 2 11.18 -2.22 24.17
N SER A 3 12.46 -1.83 24.02
CA SER A 3 13.39 -2.44 23.05
C SER A 3 13.80 -3.89 23.37
N ILE A 4 13.81 -4.27 24.66
CA ILE A 4 14.18 -5.64 25.10
C ILE A 4 13.03 -6.64 24.87
N ALA A 5 11.78 -6.18 24.83
CA ALA A 5 10.61 -7.01 24.54
C ALA A 5 10.31 -7.12 23.03
N ALA A 6 10.95 -6.29 22.20
CA ALA A 6 10.82 -6.37 20.75
C ALA A 6 11.13 -7.79 20.21
N PRO A 7 12.25 -8.46 20.55
CA PRO A 7 12.50 -9.82 20.08
C PRO A 7 11.50 -10.85 20.61
N ILE A 8 10.86 -10.62 21.76
CA ILE A 8 9.86 -11.54 22.33
C ILE A 8 8.52 -11.42 21.59
N SER A 9 8.19 -10.24 21.07
CA SER A 9 7.02 -10.07 20.19
C SER A 9 7.18 -10.77 18.83
N TYR A 10 8.42 -10.92 18.35
CA TYR A 10 8.71 -11.65 17.10
C TYR A 10 9.07 -13.13 17.34
N GLY A 11 9.33 -13.53 18.60
CA GLY A 11 9.92 -14.83 18.96
C GLY A 11 8.99 -16.04 18.87
N ASN A 12 7.68 -15.83 18.65
CA ASN A 12 6.70 -16.90 18.40
C ASN A 12 6.02 -16.75 17.03
N LEU A 13 6.67 -16.02 16.14
CA LEU A 13 6.17 -15.89 14.81
C LEU A 13 7.09 -16.76 13.94
N ASP A 14 6.76 -18.04 13.86
CA ASP A 14 7.39 -18.97 12.92
C ASP A 14 7.27 -18.37 11.52
N GLY A 15 8.37 -18.30 10.76
CA GLY A 15 8.36 -17.77 9.38
C GLY A 15 7.45 -18.54 8.40
N ASN A 16 6.81 -19.62 8.86
CA ASN A 16 5.81 -20.43 8.16
C ASN A 16 4.36 -20.12 8.62
N ASP A 17 4.18 -19.19 9.55
CA ASP A 17 2.84 -18.77 9.96
C ASP A 17 2.18 -18.04 8.79
N TRP A 18 0.98 -18.47 8.42
CA TRP A 18 0.32 -18.02 7.20
C TRP A 18 0.08 -16.51 7.18
N ILE A 19 0.07 -15.87 8.35
CA ILE A 19 -0.03 -14.43 8.50
C ILE A 19 1.13 -13.67 7.93
N TYR A 20 2.34 -14.22 8.00
CA TYR A 20 3.49 -13.59 7.39
C TYR A 20 3.46 -13.65 5.88
N HIS A 21 3.03 -14.78 5.34
CA HIS A 21 2.90 -14.94 3.90
C HIS A 21 1.82 -14.01 3.37
N VAL A 22 0.64 -13.96 4.00
CA VAL A 22 -0.46 -13.07 3.59
C VAL A 22 -0.06 -11.61 3.72
N LEU A 23 0.48 -11.20 4.87
CA LEU A 23 0.89 -9.82 5.10
C LEU A 23 2.02 -9.43 4.15
N GLY A 24 3.08 -10.24 4.08
CA GLY A 24 4.26 -9.98 3.25
C GLY A 24 3.93 -9.88 1.76
N TRP A 25 3.09 -10.78 1.25
CA TRP A 25 2.68 -10.72 -0.16
C TRP A 25 1.82 -9.49 -0.44
N THR A 26 0.98 -9.09 0.51
CA THR A 26 0.16 -7.88 0.42
C THR A 26 1.03 -6.61 0.41
N THR A 27 2.02 -6.50 1.29
CA THR A 27 2.95 -5.35 1.32
C THR A 27 3.81 -5.27 0.05
N VAL A 28 4.32 -6.40 -0.42
CA VAL A 28 5.08 -6.46 -1.68
C VAL A 28 4.20 -6.04 -2.86
N GLY A 29 2.97 -6.57 -2.95
CA GLY A 29 2.01 -6.20 -4.00
C GLY A 29 1.67 -4.72 -4.00
N LEU A 30 1.39 -4.13 -2.83
CA LEU A 30 1.14 -2.70 -2.66
C LEU A 30 2.35 -1.84 -3.06
N SER A 31 3.56 -2.30 -2.76
CA SER A 31 4.79 -1.60 -3.14
C SER A 31 5.00 -1.60 -4.65
N ILE A 32 4.76 -2.74 -5.30
CA ILE A 32 4.83 -2.87 -6.77
C ILE A 32 3.77 -1.99 -7.43
N TRP A 33 2.53 -2.02 -6.93
CA TRP A 33 1.44 -1.18 -7.45
C TRP A 33 1.76 0.31 -7.34
N TYR A 34 2.28 0.74 -6.19
CA TYR A 34 2.69 2.12 -5.98
C TYR A 34 3.86 2.52 -6.91
N ALA A 35 4.88 1.67 -7.02
CA ALA A 35 6.00 1.91 -7.94
C ALA A 35 5.54 2.01 -9.40
N SER A 36 4.64 1.13 -9.83
CA SER A 36 4.02 1.18 -11.15
C SER A 36 3.24 2.49 -11.35
N THR A 37 2.49 2.93 -10.35
CA THR A 37 1.77 4.21 -10.38
C THR A 37 2.71 5.41 -10.51
N VAL A 38 3.86 5.38 -9.82
CA VAL A 38 4.89 6.43 -9.92
C VAL A 38 5.56 6.43 -11.30
N TRP A 39 5.91 5.27 -11.84
CA TRP A 39 6.57 5.18 -13.16
C TRP A 39 5.62 5.47 -14.32
N ARG A 40 4.31 5.34 -14.12
CA ARG A 40 3.30 5.72 -15.12
C ARG A 40 3.06 7.22 -15.21
N ILE A 41 3.66 8.02 -14.33
CA ILE A 41 3.58 9.48 -14.39
C ILE A 41 4.37 9.95 -15.61
N ASP A 42 3.69 10.58 -16.55
CA ASP A 42 4.34 11.23 -17.69
C ASP A 42 5.11 12.46 -17.20
N LEU A 43 6.43 12.32 -17.09
CA LEU A 43 7.34 13.41 -16.73
C LEU A 43 7.49 14.44 -17.87
N GLY A 44 6.97 14.13 -19.07
CA GLY A 44 7.06 14.96 -20.27
C GLY A 44 5.82 15.81 -20.55
N GLU A 45 4.82 15.82 -19.66
CA GLU A 45 3.60 16.60 -19.87
C GLU A 45 3.91 18.10 -19.97
N GLN A 46 3.70 18.67 -21.16
CA GLN A 46 3.89 20.10 -21.42
C GLN A 46 2.88 20.89 -20.55
N PRO A 47 3.34 21.90 -19.78
CA PRO A 47 2.46 22.73 -18.97
C PRO A 47 1.31 23.28 -19.82
N ASP A 48 0.08 23.12 -19.33
CA ASP A 48 -1.12 23.76 -19.88
C ASP A 48 -0.88 25.28 -20.06
N PRO A 49 -1.55 26.01 -20.98
CA PRO A 49 -1.31 27.44 -21.22
C PRO A 49 -1.48 28.33 -19.98
N THR A 50 -2.07 27.78 -18.92
CA THR A 50 -2.28 28.40 -17.59
C THR A 50 -1.14 28.12 -16.58
N GLY A 51 -0.11 27.35 -16.94
CA GLY A 51 1.04 27.01 -16.08
C GLY A 51 0.77 26.02 -14.96
N ARG A 52 -0.40 25.35 -14.96
CA ARG A 52 -0.73 24.27 -14.00
C ARG A 52 -0.22 22.94 -14.54
N VAL A 53 0.38 22.14 -13.65
CA VAL A 53 0.79 20.76 -13.94
C VAL A 53 -0.15 19.81 -13.16
N PRO A 54 -1.20 19.27 -13.80
CA PRO A 54 -2.18 18.40 -13.14
C PRO A 54 -1.57 17.09 -12.61
N SER A 55 -0.45 16.65 -13.18
CA SER A 55 0.22 15.39 -12.85
C SER A 55 0.83 15.37 -11.44
N ALA A 56 1.26 16.52 -10.90
CA ALA A 56 1.90 16.59 -9.59
C ALA A 56 0.93 16.38 -8.40
N ALA A 57 -0.30 16.88 -8.50
CA ALA A 57 -1.31 16.63 -7.46
C ALA A 57 -1.74 15.16 -7.45
N ARG A 58 -1.80 14.53 -8.64
CA ARG A 58 -2.20 13.13 -8.79
C ARG A 58 -1.19 12.17 -8.16
N SER A 59 0.10 12.44 -8.26
CA SER A 59 1.15 11.64 -7.61
C SER A 59 1.13 11.78 -6.09
N PHE A 60 0.89 12.99 -5.57
CA PHE A 60 0.72 13.22 -4.13
C PHE A 60 -0.45 12.41 -3.55
N PHE A 61 -1.61 12.43 -4.21
CA PHE A 61 -2.76 11.62 -3.77
C PHE A 61 -2.49 10.11 -3.89
N ALA A 62 -1.71 9.67 -4.87
CA ALA A 62 -1.30 8.27 -4.98
C ALA A 62 -0.44 7.83 -3.79
N SER A 63 0.52 8.66 -3.36
CA SER A 63 1.32 8.39 -2.16
C SER A 63 0.47 8.36 -0.89
N MET A 64 -0.49 9.29 -0.76
CA MET A 64 -1.41 9.31 0.38
C MET A 64 -2.30 8.07 0.43
N LEU A 65 -2.80 7.61 -0.74
CA LEU A 65 -3.57 6.38 -0.85
C LEU A 65 -2.72 5.14 -0.51
N TYR A 66 -1.48 5.08 -1.00
CA TYR A 66 -0.56 4.01 -0.63
C TYR A 66 -0.33 3.93 0.89
N LEU A 67 -0.02 5.07 1.53
CA LEU A 67 0.17 5.13 2.98
C LEU A 67 -1.09 4.74 3.75
N ALA A 68 -2.27 5.18 3.29
CA ALA A 68 -3.54 4.80 3.90
C ALA A 68 -3.78 3.28 3.80
N MET A 69 -3.54 2.67 2.64
CA MET A 69 -3.67 1.22 2.48
C MET A 69 -2.65 0.44 3.33
N MET A 70 -1.40 0.90 3.38
CA MET A 70 -0.37 0.34 4.26
C MET A 70 -0.82 0.35 5.71
N PHE A 71 -1.31 1.49 6.19
CA PHE A 71 -1.81 1.63 7.54
C PHE A 71 -2.97 0.67 7.82
N VAL A 72 -3.98 0.62 6.94
CA VAL A 72 -5.13 -0.28 7.10
C VAL A 72 -4.70 -1.75 7.13
N VAL A 73 -3.81 -2.17 6.24
CA VAL A 73 -3.32 -3.57 6.19
C VAL A 73 -2.58 -3.95 7.47
N LEU A 74 -1.68 -3.09 7.96
CA LEU A 74 -0.90 -3.35 9.18
C LEU A 74 -1.79 -3.36 10.44
N VAL A 75 -2.71 -2.41 10.54
CA VAL A 75 -3.67 -2.35 11.65
C VAL A 75 -4.60 -3.56 11.62
N ALA A 76 -5.12 -3.94 10.45
CA ALA A 76 -5.99 -5.10 10.32
C ALA A 76 -5.24 -6.39 10.68
N ALA A 77 -4.02 -6.58 10.19
CA ALA A 77 -3.19 -7.76 10.52
C ALA A 77 -2.83 -7.85 12.01
N SER A 78 -2.85 -6.73 12.74
CA SER A 78 -2.63 -6.72 14.19
C SER A 78 -3.75 -7.44 14.97
N PHE A 79 -4.93 -7.64 14.37
CA PHE A 79 -6.01 -8.45 14.92
C PHE A 79 -5.85 -9.96 14.66
N GLY A 80 -4.74 -10.39 14.07
CA GLY A 80 -4.51 -11.76 13.63
C GLY A 80 -4.92 -11.96 12.18
N ILE A 81 -5.07 -13.21 11.78
CA ILE A 81 -5.13 -13.51 10.34
C ILE A 81 -6.43 -13.09 9.67
N GLU A 82 -7.57 -13.26 10.34
CA GLU A 82 -8.85 -12.80 9.79
C GLU A 82 -8.75 -11.31 9.42
N GLY A 83 -8.07 -10.52 10.26
CA GLY A 83 -7.75 -9.13 9.98
C GLY A 83 -6.74 -8.94 8.84
N ALA A 84 -5.68 -9.75 8.75
CA ALA A 84 -4.73 -9.70 7.64
C ALA A 84 -5.39 -9.98 6.28
N VAL A 85 -6.28 -10.99 6.21
CA VAL A 85 -7.04 -11.34 4.99
C VAL A 85 -8.00 -10.22 4.63
N VAL A 86 -8.76 -9.68 5.59
CA VAL A 86 -9.67 -8.56 5.35
C VAL A 86 -8.89 -7.32 4.87
N GLY A 87 -7.76 -7.00 5.51
CA GLY A 87 -6.89 -5.90 5.11
C GLY A 87 -6.37 -6.05 3.68
N ALA A 88 -5.94 -7.26 3.31
CA ALA A 88 -5.49 -7.58 1.96
C ALA A 88 -6.60 -7.41 0.92
N LEU A 89 -7.82 -7.91 1.21
CA LEU A 89 -8.97 -7.76 0.32
C LEU A 89 -9.35 -6.29 0.13
N LEU A 90 -9.37 -5.50 1.21
CA LEU A 90 -9.64 -4.07 1.15
C LEU A 90 -8.61 -3.32 0.29
N ALA A 91 -7.33 -3.65 0.44
CA ALA A 91 -6.26 -3.06 -0.37
C ALA A 91 -6.42 -3.43 -1.86
N LEU A 92 -6.73 -4.69 -2.18
CA LEU A 92 -6.97 -5.13 -3.56
C LEU A 92 -8.17 -4.41 -4.19
N VAL A 93 -9.28 -4.28 -3.46
CA VAL A 93 -10.46 -3.53 -3.93
C VAL A 93 -10.13 -2.05 -4.16
N ALA A 94 -9.35 -1.44 -3.26
CA ALA A 94 -8.93 -0.05 -3.40
C ALA A 94 -8.01 0.16 -4.62
N ILE A 95 -7.09 -0.78 -4.88
CA ILE A 95 -6.24 -0.81 -6.09
C ILE A 95 -7.10 -0.94 -7.36
N ALA A 96 -8.01 -1.91 -7.42
CA ALA A 96 -8.87 -2.08 -8.59
C ALA A 96 -9.73 -0.83 -8.86
N ARG A 97 -10.21 -0.18 -7.81
CA ARG A 97 -10.97 1.08 -7.91
C ARG A 97 -10.11 2.25 -8.37
N SER A 98 -8.85 2.34 -7.94
CA SER A 98 -7.95 3.42 -8.35
C SER A 98 -7.52 3.27 -9.81
N GLU A 99 -7.31 2.04 -10.29
CA GLU A 99 -7.00 1.74 -11.68
C GLU A 99 -8.16 2.04 -12.62
N SER A 100 -9.39 1.62 -12.27
CA SER A 100 -10.58 1.93 -13.09
C SER A 100 -10.82 3.43 -13.27
N ARG A 101 -10.58 4.24 -12.22
CA ARG A 101 -10.63 5.71 -12.30
C ARG A 101 -9.50 6.32 -13.12
N ALA A 102 -8.43 5.57 -13.37
CA ALA A 102 -7.29 6.06 -14.11
C ALA A 102 -7.37 5.75 -15.62
N THR A 103 -8.24 4.82 -16.02
CA THR A 103 -8.51 4.44 -17.41
C THR A 103 -9.78 5.08 -17.98
N SER A 104 -10.74 5.48 -17.12
CA SER A 104 -11.92 6.26 -17.51
C SER A 104 -11.62 7.76 -17.60
#